data_AF-J6J1Q3-F1
#
_entry.id   AF-J6J1Q3-F1
#
_cell.length_a   1.000
_cell.length_b   1.000
_cell.length_c   1.000
_cell.angle_alpha   90.00
_cell.angle_beta   90.00
_cell.angle_gamma   90.00
#
_symmetry.space_group_name_H-M   'P 1'
#
loop_
_entity.id
_entity.type
_entity.pdbx_description
1 polymer ?
#
loop_
_entity_poly.entity_id
_entity_poly.type
_entity_poly.pdbx_seq_one_letter_code
_entity_poly.pdbx_strand_id
1 'polypeptide(L)'
;MQVHIDQHAYTSPTPTTGAALYALAHLGDEDELYREVDGNREDELVAKDGERFYLRADEHFHSAKQRERAFKIVINGEPVVVRKRVLTFDEITRLTFPGLPTGPQIVFTVTFKKAAGPLHQGTLLPSGTVKIKNGTIFNVTRTDKS
;
A
#
# COMPACT_ATOMS: atom_id res chain seq x y z
N MET A 1 23.26 14.81 -8.52
CA MET A 1 23.40 13.72 -7.55
C MET A 1 23.28 12.41 -8.29
N GLN A 2 24.19 11.47 -8.09
CA GLN A 2 24.08 10.12 -8.66
C GLN A 2 23.13 9.28 -7.80
N VAL A 3 22.23 8.57 -8.47
CA VAL A 3 21.29 7.61 -7.86
C VAL A 3 21.24 6.36 -8.73
N HIS A 4 20.84 5.23 -8.15
CA HIS A 4 20.65 3.98 -8.87
C HIS A 4 19.17 3.61 -8.88
N ILE A 5 18.59 3.38 -10.06
CA ILE A 5 17.22 2.87 -10.21
C ILE A 5 17.33 1.54 -10.96
N ASP A 6 16.90 0.44 -10.34
CA ASP A 6 17.01 -0.91 -10.91
C ASP A 6 18.45 -1.23 -11.36
N GLN A 7 19.42 -0.94 -10.50
CA GLN A 7 20.86 -1.09 -10.75
C GLN A 7 21.46 -0.16 -11.83
N HIS A 8 20.65 0.63 -12.53
CA HIS A 8 21.12 1.60 -13.53
C HIS A 8 21.42 2.95 -12.86
N ALA A 9 22.60 3.51 -13.15
CA ALA A 9 23.00 4.80 -12.62
C ALA A 9 22.35 5.96 -13.40
N TYR A 10 21.75 6.89 -12.67
CA TYR A 10 21.17 8.12 -13.22
C TYR A 10 21.68 9.35 -12.47
N THR A 11 21.61 10.51 -13.12
CA THR A 11 21.88 11.80 -12.48
C THR A 11 20.57 12.56 -12.31
N SER A 12 20.24 12.91 -11.06
CA SER A 12 19.09 13.74 -10.70
C SER A 12 19.54 15.01 -9.96
N PRO A 13 18.83 16.15 -10.09
CA PRO A 13 19.00 17.28 -9.17
C PRO A 13 18.65 16.86 -7.73
N THR A 14 19.17 17.59 -6.74
CA THR A 14 18.74 17.50 -5.34
C THR A 14 18.53 18.93 -4.82
N PRO A 15 17.32 19.30 -4.35
CA PRO A 15 16.15 18.44 -4.20
C PRO A 15 15.55 17.99 -5.54
N THR A 16 14.88 16.84 -5.53
CA THR A 16 14.13 16.26 -6.67
C THR A 16 12.66 16.10 -6.30
N THR A 17 11.84 15.59 -7.23
CA THR A 17 10.47 15.14 -6.95
C THR A 17 10.29 13.69 -7.37
N GLY A 18 9.27 13.02 -6.82
CA GLY A 18 8.99 11.65 -7.21
C GLY A 18 8.59 11.55 -8.69
N ALA A 19 7.75 12.47 -9.18
CA ALA A 19 7.40 12.54 -10.60
C ALA A 19 8.64 12.66 -11.52
N ALA A 20 9.68 13.38 -11.11
CA ALA A 20 10.91 13.50 -11.88
C ALA A 20 11.70 12.17 -11.91
N LEU A 21 11.79 11.44 -10.80
CA LEU A 21 12.45 10.13 -10.76
C LEU A 21 11.70 9.09 -11.60
N TYR A 22 10.36 9.10 -11.55
CA TYR A 22 9.53 8.25 -12.42
C TYR A 22 9.79 8.53 -13.90
N ALA A 23 9.83 9.80 -14.30
CA ALA A 23 10.12 10.18 -15.67
C ALA A 23 11.55 9.78 -16.09
N LEU A 24 12.53 9.93 -15.19
CA LEU A 24 13.94 9.57 -15.41
C LEU A 24 14.14 8.08 -15.66
N ALA A 25 13.38 7.23 -14.97
CA ALA A 25 13.40 5.77 -15.12
C ALA A 25 12.37 5.23 -16.13
N HIS A 26 11.66 6.11 -16.86
CA HIS A 26 10.63 5.72 -17.83
C HIS A 26 9.50 4.85 -17.26
N LEU A 27 9.09 5.11 -16.01
CA LEU A 27 8.07 4.34 -15.31
C LEU A 27 6.64 4.79 -15.64
N GLY A 28 5.76 3.84 -15.92
CA GLY A 28 4.35 4.04 -16.24
C GLY A 28 3.47 4.28 -15.01
N ASP A 29 2.15 4.14 -15.19
CA ASP A 29 1.17 4.30 -14.10
C ASP A 29 1.02 3.04 -13.25
N GLU A 30 1.31 1.88 -13.84
CA GLU A 30 1.31 0.57 -13.16
C GLU A 30 2.64 0.27 -12.45
N ASP A 31 3.59 1.19 -12.56
CA ASP A 31 4.91 1.10 -11.96
C ASP A 31 4.93 1.84 -10.62
N GLU A 32 5.61 1.27 -9.64
CA GLU A 32 5.84 1.87 -8.34
C GLU A 32 7.34 1.97 -8.11
N LEU A 33 7.81 3.15 -7.69
CA LEU A 33 9.23 3.38 -7.38
C LEU A 33 9.43 3.40 -5.87
N TYR A 34 10.40 2.65 -5.38
CA TYR A 34 10.70 2.55 -3.97
C TYR A 34 12.11 3.01 -3.69
N ARG A 35 12.26 3.80 -2.62
CA ARG A 35 13.54 4.15 -2.02
C ARG A 35 13.94 3.00 -1.10
N GLU A 36 15.09 2.41 -1.39
CA GLU A 36 15.65 1.36 -0.54
C GLU A 36 16.04 1.96 0.81
N VAL A 37 15.64 1.30 1.89
CA VAL A 37 15.99 1.72 3.26
C VAL A 37 16.79 0.63 3.93
N ASP A 38 17.92 1.02 4.53
CA ASP A 38 18.78 0.07 5.24
C ASP A 38 18.08 -0.57 6.45
N GLY A 39 18.49 -1.81 6.73
CA GLY A 39 18.08 -2.59 7.89
C GLY A 39 16.82 -3.43 7.65
N ASN A 40 16.08 -3.70 8.73
CA ASN A 40 14.88 -4.56 8.68
C ASN A 40 13.58 -3.76 8.44
N ARG A 41 13.67 -2.65 7.70
CA ARG A 41 12.53 -1.79 7.35
C ARG A 41 12.05 -2.10 5.93
N GLU A 42 10.76 -1.93 5.69
CA GLU A 42 10.21 -2.05 4.34
C GLU A 42 10.59 -0.82 3.51
N ASP A 43 10.90 -1.03 2.22
CA ASP A 43 11.20 0.05 1.30
C ASP A 43 10.09 1.11 1.24
N GLU A 44 10.52 2.37 1.17
CA GLU A 44 9.62 3.52 1.19
C GLU A 44 9.13 3.82 -0.22
N LEU A 45 7.81 3.89 -0.42
CA LEU A 45 7.25 4.25 -1.71
C LEU A 45 7.51 5.73 -1.99
N VAL A 46 8.12 6.02 -3.13
CA VAL A 46 8.24 7.36 -3.66
C VAL A 46 6.91 7.71 -4.34
N ALA A 47 6.21 8.71 -3.81
CA ALA A 47 4.96 9.15 -4.42
C ALA A 47 5.22 9.74 -5.80
N LYS A 48 4.39 9.40 -6.81
CA LYS A 48 4.48 9.96 -8.17
C LYS A 48 3.86 11.36 -8.20
N ASP A 49 4.42 12.29 -7.45
CA ASP A 49 3.92 13.66 -7.32
C ASP A 49 5.04 14.72 -7.40
N GLY A 50 4.65 15.98 -7.22
CA GLY A 50 5.55 17.12 -7.25
C GLY A 50 6.19 17.47 -5.90
N GLU A 51 6.01 16.65 -4.85
CA GLU A 51 6.59 16.94 -3.54
C GLU A 51 8.12 16.83 -3.61
N ARG A 52 8.81 17.83 -3.07
CA ARG A 52 10.27 17.92 -3.13
C ARG A 52 10.91 17.22 -1.96
N PHE A 53 11.94 16.41 -2.23
CA PHE A 53 12.77 15.80 -1.21
C PHE A 53 14.24 15.76 -1.64
N TYR A 54 15.13 15.54 -0.67
CA TYR A 54 16.57 15.51 -0.88
C TYR A 54 17.06 14.08 -1.10
N LEU A 55 17.85 13.92 -2.16
CA LEU A 55 18.59 12.69 -2.47
C LEU A 55 19.92 12.66 -1.71
N ARG A 56 20.34 11.46 -1.33
CA ARG A 56 21.70 11.17 -0.87
C ARG A 56 22.57 10.71 -2.05
N ALA A 57 23.88 10.79 -1.88
CA ALA A 57 24.83 10.24 -2.86
C ALA A 57 24.69 8.72 -2.91
N ASP A 58 24.68 8.18 -4.14
CA ASP A 58 24.56 6.75 -4.43
C ASP A 58 23.32 6.11 -3.80
N GLU A 59 22.23 6.87 -3.75
CA GLU A 59 20.97 6.36 -3.22
C GLU A 59 20.31 5.38 -4.19
N HIS A 60 19.85 4.25 -3.65
CA HIS A 60 19.25 3.17 -4.42
C HIS A 60 17.73 3.21 -4.39
N PHE A 61 17.16 2.92 -5.55
CA PHE A 61 15.75 2.74 -5.77
C PHE A 61 15.53 1.49 -6.60
N HIS A 62 14.40 0.83 -6.38
CA HIS A 62 13.91 -0.21 -7.28
C HIS A 62 12.51 0.15 -7.79
N SER A 63 12.19 -0.27 -9.01
CA SER A 63 10.83 -0.27 -9.51
C SER A 63 10.19 -1.64 -9.35
N ALA A 64 8.86 -1.66 -9.20
CA ALA A 64 8.08 -2.88 -9.23
C ALA A 64 6.73 -2.60 -9.89
N LYS A 65 6.15 -3.61 -10.57
CA LYS A 65 4.78 -3.50 -11.04
C LYS A 65 3.83 -3.63 -9.87
N GLN A 66 2.84 -2.74 -9.77
CA GLN A 66 1.86 -2.74 -8.69
C GLN A 66 1.18 -4.11 -8.52
N ARG A 67 0.85 -4.78 -9.63
CA ARG A 67 0.23 -6.12 -9.65
C ARG A 67 1.13 -7.26 -9.16
N GLU A 68 2.45 -7.07 -9.19
CA GLU A 68 3.42 -8.09 -8.77
C GLU A 68 3.59 -8.10 -7.25
N ARG A 69 3.16 -7.03 -6.57
CA ARG A 69 3.15 -6.98 -5.11
C ARG A 69 2.08 -7.88 -4.53
N ALA A 70 2.49 -8.65 -3.51
CA ALA A 70 1.61 -9.48 -2.72
C ALA A 70 1.77 -9.10 -1.24
N PHE A 71 0.67 -8.72 -0.59
CA PHE A 71 0.60 -8.43 0.82
C PHE A 71 -0.05 -9.61 1.55
N LYS A 72 0.67 -10.19 2.50
CA LYS A 72 0.13 -11.20 3.42
C LYS A 72 -0.54 -10.47 4.58
N ILE A 73 -1.85 -10.37 4.55
CA ILE A 73 -2.67 -9.80 5.62
C ILE A 73 -3.35 -10.94 6.41
N VAL A 74 -4.00 -10.59 7.52
CA VAL A 74 -4.78 -11.53 8.32
C VAL A 74 -6.20 -11.01 8.44
N ILE A 75 -7.21 -11.82 8.13
CA ILE A 75 -8.63 -11.47 8.27
C ILE A 75 -9.29 -12.50 9.18
N ASN A 76 -9.85 -12.08 10.31
CA ASN A 76 -10.49 -12.97 11.29
C ASN A 76 -9.61 -14.17 11.74
N GLY A 77 -8.28 -13.98 11.75
CA GLY A 77 -7.31 -15.01 12.11
C GLY A 77 -6.76 -15.81 10.92
N GLU A 78 -7.33 -15.67 9.72
CA GLU A 78 -6.89 -16.39 8.53
C GLU A 78 -5.93 -15.55 7.68
N PRO A 79 -4.78 -16.10 7.23
CA PRO A 79 -3.87 -15.40 6.34
C PRO A 79 -4.48 -15.28 4.93
N VAL A 80 -4.52 -14.06 4.41
CA VAL A 80 -5.02 -13.74 3.07
C VAL A 80 -3.95 -12.99 2.28
N VAL A 81 -3.81 -13.33 1.00
CA VAL A 81 -2.89 -12.61 0.10
C VAL A 81 -3.68 -11.68 -0.79
N VAL A 82 -3.33 -10.40 -0.78
CA VAL A 82 -3.92 -9.36 -1.64
C VAL A 82 -2.85 -8.64 -2.45
N ARG A 83 -3.22 -8.11 -3.61
CA ARG A 83 -2.28 -7.43 -4.53
C ARG A 83 -2.44 -5.91 -4.58
N LYS A 84 -3.30 -5.35 -3.72
CA LYS A 84 -3.54 -3.91 -3.63
C LYS A 84 -3.05 -3.40 -2.28
N ARG A 85 -2.37 -2.26 -2.28
CA ARG A 85 -1.88 -1.61 -1.05
C ARG A 85 -2.95 -0.82 -0.31
N VAL A 86 -4.05 -0.51 -0.99
CA VAL A 86 -5.22 0.15 -0.40
C VAL A 86 -6.39 -0.79 -0.56
N LEU A 87 -7.07 -1.09 0.54
CA LEU A 87 -8.30 -1.85 0.53
C LEU A 87 -9.46 -0.98 0.97
N THR A 88 -10.61 -1.15 0.31
CA THR A 88 -11.89 -0.57 0.74
C THR A 88 -12.60 -1.47 1.75
N PHE A 89 -13.56 -0.90 2.47
CA PHE A 89 -14.48 -1.67 3.32
C PHE A 89 -15.17 -2.80 2.54
N ASP A 90 -15.67 -2.50 1.33
CA ASP A 90 -16.36 -3.48 0.48
C ASP A 90 -15.43 -4.60 0.02
N GLU A 91 -14.18 -4.30 -0.31
CA GLU A 91 -13.20 -5.33 -0.67
C GLU A 91 -12.91 -6.26 0.51
N ILE A 92 -12.73 -5.71 1.72
CA ILE A 92 -12.46 -6.49 2.93
C ILE A 92 -13.65 -7.40 3.29
N THR A 93 -14.87 -6.88 3.22
CA THR A 93 -16.08 -7.68 3.49
C THR A 93 -16.28 -8.77 2.45
N ARG A 94 -16.04 -8.50 1.16
CA ARG A 94 -16.09 -9.51 0.09
C ARG A 94 -15.02 -10.60 0.23
N LEU A 95 -13.81 -10.26 0.71
CA LEU A 95 -12.76 -11.25 1.00
C LEU A 95 -13.16 -12.18 2.15
N THR A 96 -13.93 -11.68 3.12
CA THR A 96 -14.36 -12.46 4.29
C THR A 96 -15.61 -13.29 4.00
N PHE A 97 -16.56 -12.72 3.26
CA PHE A 97 -17.86 -13.33 2.99
C PHE A 97 -18.19 -13.29 1.49
N PRO A 98 -17.55 -14.15 0.69
CA PRO A 98 -17.77 -14.18 -0.75
C PRO A 98 -19.23 -14.55 -1.06
N GLY A 99 -19.86 -13.82 -1.98
CA GLY A 99 -21.20 -14.14 -2.48
C GLY A 99 -22.38 -13.76 -1.57
N LEU A 100 -22.17 -13.04 -0.47
CA LEU A 100 -23.28 -12.54 0.33
C LEU A 100 -24.07 -11.44 -0.42
N PRO A 101 -25.41 -11.52 -0.45
CA PRO A 101 -26.22 -10.41 -0.91
C PRO A 101 -26.05 -9.22 0.05
N THR A 102 -25.69 -8.06 -0.49
CA THR A 102 -25.73 -6.80 0.24
C THR A 102 -27.20 -6.40 0.42
N GLY A 103 -27.77 -6.62 1.60
CA GLY A 103 -29.14 -6.26 1.94
C GLY A 103 -29.19 -5.25 3.10
N PRO A 104 -30.27 -4.45 3.22
CA PRO A 104 -30.38 -3.40 4.25
C PRO A 104 -30.37 -3.92 5.69
N GLN A 105 -30.56 -5.23 5.88
CA GLN A 105 -30.60 -5.88 7.19
C GLN A 105 -29.23 -6.34 7.70
N ILE A 106 -28.21 -6.40 6.82
CA ILE A 106 -26.88 -6.88 7.17
C ILE A 106 -25.96 -5.70 7.44
N VAL A 107 -25.47 -5.59 8.67
CA VAL A 107 -24.48 -4.58 9.07
C VAL A 107 -23.14 -5.26 9.26
N PHE A 108 -22.11 -4.76 8.57
CA PHE A 108 -20.74 -5.18 8.80
C PHE A 108 -20.02 -4.19 9.70
N THR A 109 -19.19 -4.70 10.61
CA THR A 109 -18.21 -3.91 11.35
C THR A 109 -16.83 -4.39 10.97
N VAL A 110 -15.99 -3.49 10.47
CA VAL A 110 -14.61 -3.77 10.11
C VAL A 110 -13.70 -2.98 11.02
N THR A 111 -12.79 -3.66 11.72
CA THR A 111 -11.69 -3.03 12.45
C THR A 111 -10.37 -3.47 11.87
N PHE A 112 -9.34 -2.64 12.00
CA PHE A 112 -8.01 -2.95 11.53
C PHE A 112 -6.95 -2.69 12.61
N LYS A 113 -5.84 -3.40 12.51
CA LYS A 113 -4.64 -3.24 13.35
C LYS A 113 -3.39 -3.45 12.50
N LYS A 114 -2.26 -2.87 12.91
CA LYS A 114 -0.97 -2.96 12.20
C LYS A 114 -1.06 -2.51 10.73
N ALA A 115 -1.97 -1.57 10.43
CA ALA A 115 -2.09 -0.97 9.10
C ALA A 115 -0.87 -0.08 8.79
N ALA A 116 -0.66 0.17 7.49
CA ALA A 116 0.31 1.15 7.02
C ALA A 116 -0.29 2.57 7.12
N GLY A 117 0.57 3.58 7.20
CA GLY A 117 0.16 4.98 7.34
C GLY A 117 0.01 5.45 8.79
N PRO A 118 -0.52 6.67 9.03
CA PRO A 118 -0.52 7.31 10.35
C PRO A 118 -1.51 6.67 11.33
N LEU A 119 -2.59 6.06 10.79
CA LEU A 119 -3.56 5.32 11.59
C LEU A 119 -3.20 3.83 11.52
N HIS A 120 -2.54 3.33 12.56
CA HIS A 120 -2.16 1.92 12.64
C HIS A 120 -3.30 0.99 13.06
N GLN A 121 -4.35 1.54 13.68
CA GLN A 121 -5.53 0.78 14.11
C GLN A 121 -6.79 1.67 14.14
N GLY A 122 -7.96 1.04 14.05
CA GLY A 122 -9.24 1.74 14.15
C GLY A 122 -10.41 0.94 13.59
N THR A 123 -11.54 1.63 13.43
CA THR A 123 -12.73 1.12 12.74
C THR A 123 -12.77 1.70 11.33
N LEU A 124 -12.97 0.84 10.34
CA LEU A 124 -13.12 1.25 8.94
C LEU A 124 -14.60 1.49 8.65
N LEU A 125 -14.93 2.70 8.21
CA LEU A 125 -16.30 3.06 7.80
C LEU A 125 -16.62 2.50 6.41
N PRO A 126 -17.92 2.35 6.04
CA PRO A 126 -18.32 1.80 4.74
C PRO A 126 -17.72 2.49 3.50
N SER A 127 -17.53 3.80 3.52
CA SER A 127 -16.87 4.56 2.45
C SER A 127 -15.35 4.67 2.61
N GLY A 128 -14.81 4.07 3.68
CA GLY A 128 -13.42 4.22 4.08
C GLY A 128 -12.47 3.34 3.28
N THR A 129 -11.20 3.74 3.33
CA THR A 129 -10.07 2.95 2.83
C THR A 129 -9.00 2.83 3.90
N VAL A 130 -8.16 1.82 3.75
CA VAL A 130 -7.03 1.57 4.64
C VAL A 130 -5.80 1.18 3.82
N LYS A 131 -4.66 1.80 4.13
CA LYS A 131 -3.37 1.40 3.58
C LYS A 131 -2.87 0.18 4.32
N ILE A 132 -2.48 -0.87 3.62
CA ILE A 132 -2.01 -2.13 4.20
C ILE A 132 -0.51 -2.33 4.02
N LYS A 133 0.04 -3.22 4.85
CA LYS A 133 1.37 -3.81 4.73
C LYS A 133 1.30 -5.29 5.12
N ASN A 134 2.43 -5.99 5.03
CA ASN A 134 2.49 -7.36 5.52
C ASN A 134 2.17 -7.41 7.02
N GLY A 135 1.31 -8.34 7.41
CA GLY A 135 0.84 -8.50 8.78
C GLY A 135 -0.21 -7.48 9.23
N THR A 136 -0.79 -6.67 8.33
CA THR A 136 -2.01 -5.92 8.64
C THR A 136 -3.14 -6.90 8.99
N ILE A 137 -3.87 -6.61 10.05
CA ILE A 137 -4.91 -7.48 10.62
C ILE A 137 -6.26 -6.79 10.47
N PHE A 138 -7.27 -7.53 10.00
CA PHE A 138 -8.67 -7.12 9.98
C PHE A 138 -9.51 -8.04 10.85
N ASN A 139 -10.47 -7.46 11.58
CA ASN A 139 -11.57 -8.20 12.16
C ASN A 139 -12.86 -7.71 11.54
N VAL A 140 -13.64 -8.64 11.00
CA VAL A 140 -14.88 -8.37 10.27
C VAL A 140 -16.00 -9.16 10.93
N THR A 141 -16.96 -8.43 11.48
CA THR A 141 -18.15 -8.99 12.11
C THR A 141 -19.36 -8.68 11.25
N ARG A 142 -20.25 -9.67 11.09
CA ARG A 142 -21.56 -9.51 10.46
C ARG A 142 -22.64 -9.55 11.55
N THR A 143 -23.48 -8.52 11.58
CA THR A 143 -24.64 -8.45 12.47
C THR A 143 -25.91 -8.40 11.62
N ASP A 144 -26.84 -9.30 11.92
CA ASP A 144 -28.20 -9.24 11.36
C ASP A 144 -29.04 -8.35 12.26
N LYS A 145 -29.73 -7.35 11.70
CA LYS A 145 -30.72 -6.60 12.46
C LYS A 145 -31.95 -7.50 12.61
N SER A 146 -32.11 -8.11 13.78
CA SER A 146 -33.29 -8.90 14.16
C SER A 146 -34.56 -8.04 14.20
#